data_AF-A0A8J5VH15-F1
#
_entry.id   AF-A0A8J5VH15-F1
#
_cell.length_a   1.000
_cell.length_b   1.000
_cell.length_c   1.000
_cell.angle_alpha   90.00
_cell.angle_beta   90.00
_cell.angle_gamma   90.00
#
_symmetry.space_group_name_H-M   'P 1'
#
loop_
_entity.id
_entity.type
_entity.pdbx_description
1 polymer ?
#
loop_
_entity_poly.entity_id
_entity_poly.type
_entity_poly.pdbx_seq_one_letter_code
_entity_poly.pdbx_strand_id
1 'polypeptide(L)' 'MIHTAIATLYLTAEQLRSSQSHRDGVDEPTESSLRAYGCELVQEAGILLRLAAGGDVHKADPPPPLLLQAVVC' A
#
# COMPACT_ATOMS: atom_id res chain seq x y z
N MET A 1 -13.04 19.03 1.95
CA MET A 1 -11.88 19.56 2.71
C MET A 1 -10.70 18.63 2.42
N ILE A 2 -9.88 18.94 1.41
CA ILE A 2 -8.88 18.00 0.87
C ILE A 2 -7.50 18.19 1.54
N HIS A 3 -7.19 19.39 2.02
CA HIS A 3 -5.86 19.73 2.54
C HIS A 3 -5.49 19.03 3.87
N THR A 4 -6.47 18.69 4.71
CA THR A 4 -6.25 17.92 5.95
C THR A 4 -5.98 16.45 5.69
N ALA A 5 -6.57 15.87 4.64
CA ALA A 5 -6.41 14.45 4.31
C ALA A 5 -5.03 14.13 3.71
N ILE A 6 -4.40 15.06 3.01
CA ILE A 6 -3.06 14.83 2.42
C ILE A 6 -2.00 14.68 3.52
N ALA A 7 -2.11 15.47 4.60
CA ALA A 7 -1.16 15.39 5.71
C ALA A 7 -1.21 14.04 6.45
N THR A 8 -2.34 13.32 6.39
CA THR A 8 -2.50 12.01 7.03
C THR A 8 -2.07 10.83 6.16
N LEU A 9 -1.73 11.05 4.89
CA LEU A 9 -1.37 9.98 3.93
C LEU A 9 0.14 9.76 3.79
N TYR A 10 0.96 10.64 4.36
CA TYR A 10 2.41 10.48 4.41
C TYR A 10 2.83 10.17 5.83
N LEU A 11 3.51 9.03 6.00
CA LEU A 11 4.05 8.57 7.27
C LEU A 11 5.57 8.57 7.22
N THR A 12 6.22 8.91 8.34
CA THR A 12 7.66 8.70 8.48
C THR A 12 7.97 7.22 8.68
N ALA A 13 9.23 6.84 8.47
CA ALA A 13 9.69 5.48 8.74
C ALA A 13 9.55 5.11 10.23
N GLU A 14 9.66 6.06 11.19
CA GLU A 14 9.35 5.77 12.59
C GLU A 14 7.88 5.44 12.79
N GLN A 15 6.97 6.24 12.21
CA GLN A 15 5.53 6.03 12.34
C GLN A 15 5.12 4.68 11.76
N LEU A 16 5.75 4.28 10.66
CA LEU A 16 5.51 2.99 10.05
C LEU A 16 6.00 1.81 10.90
N ARG A 17 7.17 1.92 11.54
CA ARG A 17 7.66 0.91 12.50
C ARG A 17 6.80 0.79 13.75
N SER A 18 5.98 1.80 14.02
CA SER A 18 4.95 1.78 15.08
C SER A 18 3.54 1.45 14.58
N SER A 19 3.42 0.79 13.41
CA SER A 19 2.14 0.33 12.87
C SER A 19 1.37 -0.53 13.89
N GLN A 20 0.05 -0.57 13.76
CA GLN A 20 -0.77 -1.44 14.60
C GLN A 20 -0.41 -2.92 14.40
N SER A 21 -0.11 -3.33 13.16
CA SER A 21 0.36 -4.68 12.83
C SER A 21 1.62 -5.08 13.61
N HIS A 22 2.61 -4.20 13.71
CA HIS A 22 3.79 -4.42 14.54
C HIS A 22 3.45 -4.55 16.03
N ARG A 23 2.54 -3.71 16.52
CA ARG A 23 2.06 -3.77 17.93
C ARG A 23 1.32 -5.07 18.22
N ASP A 24 0.69 -5.65 17.21
CA ASP A 24 -0.01 -6.93 17.28
C ASP A 24 0.94 -8.13 17.05
N GLY A 25 2.24 -7.90 16.91
CA GLY A 25 3.27 -8.93 16.84
C GLY A 25 3.62 -9.44 15.44
N VAL A 26 3.19 -8.73 14.39
CA VAL A 26 3.58 -9.04 13.01
C VAL A 26 4.99 -8.50 12.74
N ASP A 27 5.89 -9.36 12.28
CA ASP A 27 7.24 -8.95 11.90
C ASP A 27 7.25 -8.18 10.56
N GLU A 28 8.25 -7.32 10.37
CA GLU A 28 8.35 -6.44 9.20
C GLU A 28 8.34 -7.19 7.85
N PRO A 29 9.11 -8.29 7.66
CA PRO A 29 9.00 -9.11 6.45
C PRO A 29 7.58 -9.63 6.19
N THR A 30 6.90 -10.13 7.22
CA THR A 30 5.52 -10.63 7.10
C THR A 30 4.55 -9.50 6.76
N GLU A 31 4.62 -8.37 7.47
CA GLU A 31 3.77 -7.21 7.20
C GLU A 31 3.96 -6.68 5.76
N SER A 32 5.21 -6.60 5.30
CA SER A 32 5.55 -6.19 3.93
C SER A 32 4.98 -7.16 2.88
N SER A 33 5.09 -8.47 3.13
CA SER A 33 4.55 -9.51 2.25
C SER A 33 3.03 -9.46 2.18
N LEU A 34 2.35 -9.24 3.30
CA LEU A 34 0.89 -9.10 3.35
C LEU A 34 0.39 -7.86 2.59
N ARG A 35 1.12 -6.73 2.67
CA ARG A 35 0.80 -5.51 1.91
C ARG A 35 0.92 -5.74 0.40
N ALA A 36 2.02 -6.36 -0.04
CA ALA A 36 2.20 -6.71 -1.44
C ALA A 36 1.10 -7.65 -1.94
N TYR A 37 0.79 -8.70 -1.17
CA TYR A 37 -0.29 -9.63 -1.49
C TYR A 37 -1.66 -8.95 -1.57
N GLY A 38 -1.97 -8.03 -0.66
CA GLY A 38 -3.20 -7.24 -0.70
C GLY A 38 -3.31 -6.41 -1.99
N CYS A 39 -2.22 -5.80 -2.44
CA CYS A 39 -2.19 -5.06 -3.71
C CYS A 39 -2.41 -5.98 -4.92
N GLU A 40 -1.79 -7.16 -4.96
CA GLU A 40 -2.01 -8.16 -6.01
C GLU A 40 -3.48 -8.60 -6.06
N LEU A 41 -4.08 -8.90 -4.90
CA LEU A 41 -5.50 -9.28 -4.84
C LEU A 41 -6.44 -8.20 -5.39
N VAL A 42 -6.22 -6.93 -5.04
CA VAL A 42 -7.03 -5.82 -5.55
C VAL A 42 -6.83 -5.66 -7.06
N GLN A 43 -5.60 -5.79 -7.54
CA GLN A 43 -5.28 -5.72 -8.97
C GLN A 43 -5.99 -6.84 -9.76
N GLU A 44 -5.92 -8.07 -9.27
CA GLU A 44 -6.60 -9.22 -9.90
C GLU A 44 -8.12 -9.08 -9.85
N ALA A 45 -8.68 -8.60 -8.73
CA ALA A 45 -10.11 -8.31 -8.63
C ALA A 45 -10.54 -7.24 -9.65
N GLY A 46 -9.74 -6.19 -9.87
CA GLY A 46 -9.99 -5.16 -10.87
C GLY A 46 -10.01 -5.72 -12.31
N ILE A 47 -9.10 -6.66 -12.61
CA ILE A 47 -9.07 -7.38 -13.89
C ILE A 47 -10.37 -8.20 -14.07
N LEU A 48 -10.75 -8.98 -13.07
CA LEU A 48 -11.95 -9.82 -13.10
C LEU A 48 -13.23 -8.99 -13.28
N LEU A 49 -13.30 -7.83 -12.63
CA LEU A 49 -14.42 -6.90 -12.73
C LEU A 49 -14.39 -6.03 -14.01
N ARG A 50 -13.39 -6.21 -14.87
CA ARG A 50 -13.17 -5.42 -16.09
C ARG A 50 -13.07 -3.91 -15.82
N LEU A 51 -12.60 -3.53 -14.63
CA LEU A 51 -12.39 -2.13 -14.24
C LEU A 51 -11.06 -1.61 -14.77
N ALA A 52 -10.70 -2.03 -15.99
CA ALA A 52 -9.37 -1.94 -16.60
C ALA A 52 -8.51 -0.84 -15.97
N ALA A 53 -7.37 -1.23 -15.41
CA ALA A 53 -6.31 -0.28 -15.05
C ALA A 53 -6.02 0.55 -16.30
N GLY A 54 -6.50 1.79 -16.33
CA GLY A 54 -6.46 2.61 -17.52
C GLY A 54 -5.01 2.89 -17.93
N GLY A 55 -4.61 2.39 -19.10
CA GLY A 55 -3.40 2.81 -19.82
C GLY A 55 -2.09 2.14 -19.36
N ASP A 56 -1.40 1.52 -20.32
CA ASP A 56 0.02 1.16 -20.30
C ASP A 56 0.51 0.27 -19.14
N VAL A 57 0.20 -1.03 -19.25
CA VAL A 57 0.75 -2.16 -18.46
C VAL A 57 2.24 -2.43 -18.79
N HIS A 58 2.96 -1.47 -19.38
CA HIS A 58 4.40 -1.54 -19.58
C HIS A 58 5.10 -0.51 -18.70
N LYS A 59 5.63 -0.99 -17.57
CA LYS A 59 6.32 -0.23 -16.52
C LYS A 59 5.44 0.81 -15.82
N ALA A 60 4.61 0.36 -14.90
CA ALA A 60 4.55 1.10 -13.65
C ALA A 60 5.96 1.03 -13.05
N ASP A 61 6.67 2.16 -12.95
CA ASP A 61 7.81 2.23 -12.04
C ASP A 61 7.33 1.69 -10.69
N PRO A 62 8.11 0.81 -10.03
CA PRO A 62 7.71 0.30 -8.73
C PRO A 62 7.40 1.53 -7.86
N PRO A 63 6.22 1.61 -7.24
CA PRO A 63 5.92 2.73 -6.35
C PRO A 63 7.08 2.81 -5.37
N PRO A 64 7.65 4.02 -5.12
CA PRO A 64 8.71 4.15 -4.14
C PRO A 64 8.24 3.43 -2.88
N PRO A 65 9.10 2.61 -2.25
CA PRO A 65 8.68 1.63 -1.22
C PRO A 65 7.81 2.22 -0.10
N LEU A 66 7.87 3.55 0.08
CA LEU A 66 7.06 4.34 0.99
C LEU A 66 5.56 4.44 0.63
N LEU A 67 5.16 4.38 -0.65
CA LEU A 67 3.75 4.50 -1.06
C LEU A 67 2.96 3.20 -0.88
N LEU A 68 3.59 2.04 -1.03
CA LEU A 68 2.96 0.75 -0.75
C LEU A 68 2.75 0.53 0.76
N GLN A 69 3.56 1.21 1.57
CA GLN A 69 3.49 1.14 3.03
C GLN A 69 2.44 2.09 3.65
N ALA A 70 1.93 3.08 2.92
CA ALA A 70 0.94 4.03 3.47
C ALA A 70 -0.52 3.51 3.47
N VAL A 71 -0.86 2.53 2.64
CA VAL A 71 -2.28 2.14 2.41
C VAL A 71 -2.86 1.22 3.51
N VAL A 72 -2.04 0.68 4.42
CA VAL A 72 -2.49 -0.30 5.45
C VAL A 72 -1.94 0.01 6.85
N CYS A 73 -1.58 1.27 7.14
CA CYS A 73 -1.28 1.74 8.50
C CYS A 73 -2.45 2.53 9.09
#